data_AF-A0A954V366-F1
#
_entry.id   AF-A0A954V366-F1
#
_cell.length_a   1.000
_cell.length_b   1.000
_cell.length_c   1.000
_cell.angle_alpha   90.00
_cell.angle_beta   90.00
_cell.angle_gamma   90.00
#
_symmetry.space_group_name_H-M   'P 1'
#
loop_
_entity.id
_entity.type
_entity.pdbx_description
1 polymer ?
#
loop_
_entity_poly.entity_id
_entity_poly.type
_entity_poly.pdbx_seq_one_letter_code
_entity_poly.pdbx_strand_id
1 'polypeptide(L)'
;MLLLVSLIVFIYVLVVSARGWGWLHSILLSFLFIECWVLLIFSAGVHYRRVTATEEAYKNRIAAETELAQTQKLLWGNFNTATSPEAVDAVVPAQSMLRRMTADRGRVWRSLDLLQAVDGTYQLDLSSAEAAPAAEGNEADPLAQEPAAAAPAAPSSESLPTGTIVYGFAEQLNEAEQPIPVYYLGEFAVKESQAGQVTLAPTLELTAAQQQHIASGSAANWTLYELLPLDSHDVFTLPGSQPSDDEAFGTPDEEMVRAMLANVPNDNDQQTEIIDSYLRDGKPADDSDPAEDVWVQVNVLKDYKLDVDSREVADATERGFFDASGRSIDTRLKRGDDGLVTLTADSKGKRILLPQAVARPLIDSGVLELVRRVYVRPLIDYEEAFVHAIVRRSEVEAATALAQRDQSEVEKAKQALDEMISFRQVEKQELSSDLGNYQREVKILEEAVASALAELAALRTQIQQLYKNVQAHHASLLSAASGTASGTASGTVSLGN
;
A
#
# COMPACT_ATOMS: atom_id res chain seq x y z
N MET A 1 -16.58 -14.47 -86.01
CA MET A 1 -17.80 -14.68 -86.84
C MET A 1 -18.44 -13.36 -87.24
N LEU A 2 -18.94 -12.53 -86.32
CA LEU A 2 -19.57 -11.22 -86.64
C LEU A 2 -18.70 -10.26 -87.46
N LEU A 3 -17.41 -10.13 -87.11
CA LEU A 3 -16.46 -9.30 -87.85
C LEU A 3 -16.23 -9.80 -89.29
N LEU A 4 -16.21 -11.13 -89.48
CA LEU A 4 -15.98 -11.75 -90.77
C LEU A 4 -17.19 -11.59 -91.68
N VAL A 5 -18.41 -11.74 -91.12
CA VAL A 5 -19.66 -11.47 -91.83
C VAL A 5 -19.79 -9.98 -92.19
N SER A 6 -19.49 -9.05 -91.27
CA SER A 6 -19.55 -7.61 -91.56
C SER A 6 -18.54 -7.19 -92.62
N LEU A 7 -17.34 -7.78 -92.62
CA LEU A 7 -16.30 -7.51 -93.61
C LEU A 7 -16.73 -7.98 -95.00
N ILE A 8 -17.32 -9.17 -95.12
CA ILE A 8 -17.85 -9.68 -96.40
C ILE A 8 -18.95 -8.76 -96.94
N VAL A 9 -19.88 -8.35 -96.09
CA VAL A 9 -20.97 -7.41 -96.46
C VAL A 9 -20.39 -6.04 -96.86
N PHE A 10 -19.39 -5.54 -96.13
CA PHE A 10 -18.74 -4.27 -96.42
C PHE A 10 -18.01 -4.29 -97.77
N ILE A 11 -17.25 -5.35 -98.06
CA ILE A 11 -16.57 -5.54 -99.34
C ILE A 11 -17.59 -5.59 -100.49
N TYR A 12 -18.70 -6.30 -100.30
CA TYR A 12 -19.77 -6.35 -101.29
C TYR A 12 -20.37 -4.97 -101.58
N VAL A 13 -20.70 -4.19 -100.54
CA VAL A 13 -21.23 -2.82 -100.68
C VAL A 13 -20.21 -1.89 -101.35
N LEU A 14 -18.93 -2.02 -101.02
CA LEU A 14 -17.85 -1.23 -101.60
C LEU A 14 -17.72 -1.53 -103.11
N VAL A 15 -17.74 -2.79 -103.52
CA VAL A 15 -17.66 -3.20 -104.94
C VAL A 15 -18.85 -2.70 -105.75
N VAL A 16 -20.07 -2.78 -105.21
CA VAL A 16 -21.28 -2.30 -105.88
C VAL A 16 -21.28 -0.77 -105.99
N SER A 17 -20.83 -0.07 -104.94
CA SER A 17 -20.87 1.40 -104.87
C SER A 17 -19.70 2.09 -105.59
N ALA A 18 -18.57 1.39 -105.76
CA ALA A 18 -17.39 1.89 -106.47
C ALA A 18 -17.66 2.26 -107.94
N ARG A 19 -18.74 1.75 -108.54
CA ARG A 19 -19.15 2.08 -109.92
C ARG A 19 -19.82 3.45 -110.03
N GLY A 20 -20.38 3.98 -108.95
CA GLY A 20 -21.05 5.28 -108.93
C GLY A 20 -20.32 6.37 -108.13
N TRP A 21 -19.41 5.99 -107.23
CA TRP A 21 -18.72 6.92 -106.34
C TRP A 21 -17.24 7.09 -106.70
N GLY A 22 -16.70 8.29 -106.54
CA GLY A 22 -15.29 8.58 -106.75
C GLY A 22 -14.38 7.80 -105.79
N TRP A 23 -13.13 7.56 -106.21
CA TRP A 23 -12.13 6.81 -105.45
C TRP A 23 -11.93 7.31 -104.01
N LEU A 24 -12.02 8.63 -103.79
CA LEU A 24 -11.86 9.26 -102.48
C LEU A 24 -12.95 8.84 -101.47
N HIS A 25 -14.20 8.69 -101.90
CA HIS A 25 -15.29 8.24 -101.02
C HIS A 25 -15.12 6.78 -100.59
N SER A 26 -14.58 5.93 -101.47
CA SER A 26 -14.31 4.52 -101.15
C SER A 26 -13.20 4.37 -100.10
N ILE A 27 -12.16 5.20 -100.17
CA ILE A 27 -11.07 5.23 -99.19
C ILE A 27 -11.58 5.74 -97.84
N LEU A 28 -12.34 6.83 -97.83
CA LEU A 28 -12.86 7.44 -96.59
C LEU A 28 -13.84 6.50 -95.87
N LEU A 29 -14.70 5.80 -96.62
CA LEU A 29 -15.60 4.77 -96.07
C LEU A 29 -14.81 3.59 -95.47
N SER A 30 -13.69 3.20 -96.07
CA SER A 30 -12.81 2.14 -95.56
C SER A 30 -12.14 2.53 -94.25
N PHE A 31 -11.67 3.77 -94.14
CA PHE A 31 -11.13 4.30 -92.88
C PHE A 31 -12.21 4.35 -91.79
N LEU A 32 -13.40 4.85 -92.12
CA LEU A 32 -14.52 4.92 -91.17
C LEU A 32 -14.94 3.52 -90.68
N PHE A 33 -14.96 2.52 -91.57
CA PHE A 33 -15.24 1.14 -91.19
C PHE A 33 -14.20 0.58 -90.20
N ILE A 34 -12.90 0.81 -90.47
CA ILE A 34 -11.82 0.38 -89.56
C ILE A 34 -11.94 1.11 -88.22
N GLU A 35 -12.16 2.42 -88.22
CA GLU A 35 -12.30 3.24 -87.01
C GLU A 35 -13.48 2.80 -86.14
N CYS A 36 -14.65 2.52 -86.74
CA CYS A 36 -15.80 1.99 -86.03
C CYS A 36 -15.49 0.65 -85.35
N TRP A 37 -14.78 -0.26 -86.02
CA TRP A 37 -14.42 -1.56 -85.44
C TRP A 37 -13.38 -1.43 -84.32
N VAL A 38 -12.40 -0.55 -84.48
CA VAL A 38 -11.41 -0.26 -83.44
C VAL A 38 -12.10 0.31 -82.18
N LEU A 39 -13.00 1.29 -82.36
CA LEU A 39 -13.78 1.85 -81.26
C LEU A 39 -14.70 0.82 -80.59
N LEU A 40 -15.31 -0.08 -81.34
CA LEU A 40 -16.16 -1.13 -80.80
C LEU A 40 -15.34 -2.10 -79.93
N ILE A 41 -14.15 -2.50 -80.37
CA ILE A 41 -13.27 -3.40 -79.60
C ILE A 41 -12.80 -2.72 -78.31
N PHE A 42 -12.36 -1.46 -78.38
CA PHE A 42 -11.93 -0.72 -77.19
C PHE A 42 -13.08 -0.47 -76.20
N SER A 43 -14.26 -0.08 -76.69
CA SER A 43 -15.44 0.14 -75.83
C SER A 43 -15.92 -1.17 -75.18
N ALA A 44 -15.91 -2.29 -75.91
CA ALA A 44 -16.20 -3.61 -75.35
C ALA A 44 -15.17 -4.03 -74.29
N GLY A 45 -13.88 -3.76 -74.52
CA GLY A 45 -12.82 -4.04 -73.56
C GLY A 45 -12.96 -3.24 -72.25
N VAL A 46 -13.27 -1.94 -72.35
CA VAL A 46 -13.54 -1.09 -71.18
C VAL A 46 -14.80 -1.55 -70.45
N HIS A 47 -15.87 -1.88 -71.19
CA HIS A 47 -17.10 -2.36 -70.59
C HIS A 47 -16.90 -3.70 -69.85
N TYR A 48 -16.18 -4.64 -70.46
CA TYR A 48 -15.83 -5.91 -69.84
C TYR A 48 -15.05 -5.69 -68.53
N ARG A 49 -13.96 -4.91 -68.57
CA ARG A 49 -13.15 -4.60 -67.38
C ARG A 49 -13.94 -3.90 -66.28
N ARG A 50 -14.85 -2.99 -66.64
CA ARG A 50 -15.71 -2.30 -65.67
C ARG A 50 -16.66 -3.29 -65.00
N VAL A 51 -17.34 -4.14 -65.77
CA VAL A 51 -18.28 -5.13 -65.24
C VAL A 51 -17.57 -6.11 -64.32
N THR A 52 -16.42 -6.65 -64.73
CA THR A 52 -15.66 -7.60 -63.89
C THR A 52 -15.19 -6.93 -62.60
N ALA A 53 -14.65 -5.70 -62.68
CA ALA A 53 -14.21 -4.98 -61.48
C ALA A 53 -15.37 -4.66 -60.53
N THR A 54 -16.55 -4.30 -61.05
CA THR A 54 -17.73 -4.07 -60.19
C THR A 54 -18.26 -5.34 -59.56
N GLU A 55 -18.20 -6.47 -60.28
CA GLU A 55 -18.61 -7.77 -59.76
C GLU A 55 -17.67 -8.25 -58.66
N GLU A 56 -16.35 -8.10 -58.86
CA GLU A 56 -15.33 -8.39 -57.85
C GLU A 56 -15.46 -7.49 -56.62
N ALA A 57 -15.65 -6.18 -56.80
CA ALA A 57 -15.87 -5.25 -55.70
C ALA A 57 -17.14 -5.59 -54.90
N TYR A 58 -18.21 -6.01 -55.56
CA TYR A 58 -19.44 -6.45 -54.91
C TYR A 58 -19.24 -7.76 -54.14
N LYS A 59 -18.54 -8.74 -54.72
CA LYS A 59 -18.20 -10.00 -54.03
C LYS A 59 -17.33 -9.76 -52.81
N ASN A 60 -16.29 -8.91 -52.94
CA ASN A 60 -15.40 -8.57 -51.82
C ASN A 60 -16.15 -7.81 -50.72
N ARG A 61 -17.08 -6.92 -51.08
CA ARG A 61 -17.92 -6.23 -50.10
C ARG A 61 -18.81 -7.20 -49.32
N ILE A 62 -19.49 -8.12 -50.01
CA ILE A 62 -20.30 -9.16 -49.34
C ILE A 62 -19.41 -10.02 -48.45
N ALA A 63 -18.25 -10.47 -48.94
CA ALA A 63 -17.31 -11.27 -48.17
C ALA A 63 -16.88 -10.52 -46.89
N ALA A 64 -16.49 -9.25 -47.00
CA ALA A 64 -16.13 -8.41 -45.86
C ALA A 64 -17.29 -8.22 -44.88
N GLU A 65 -18.51 -7.97 -45.37
CA GLU A 65 -19.70 -7.85 -44.52
C GLU A 65 -20.00 -9.19 -43.80
N THR A 66 -19.84 -10.33 -44.48
CA THR A 66 -20.03 -11.66 -43.87
C THR A 66 -18.93 -12.01 -42.86
N GLU A 67 -17.67 -11.66 -43.14
CA GLU A 67 -16.55 -11.87 -42.22
C GLU A 67 -16.69 -10.97 -40.99
N LEU A 68 -17.11 -9.71 -41.15
CA LEU A 68 -17.41 -8.83 -40.02
C LEU A 68 -18.56 -9.37 -39.18
N ALA A 69 -19.63 -9.85 -39.81
CA ALA A 69 -20.75 -10.46 -39.10
C ALA A 69 -20.36 -11.76 -38.38
N GLN A 70 -19.51 -12.59 -39.00
CA GLN A 70 -18.96 -13.80 -38.36
C GLN A 70 -18.01 -13.45 -37.23
N THR A 71 -17.17 -12.44 -37.40
CA THR A 71 -16.24 -11.96 -36.37
C THR A 71 -17.02 -11.37 -35.20
N GLN A 72 -18.07 -10.58 -35.45
CA GLN A 72 -18.98 -10.11 -34.41
C GLN A 72 -19.72 -11.26 -33.72
N LYS A 73 -20.16 -12.28 -34.46
CA LYS A 73 -20.77 -13.50 -33.89
C LYS A 73 -19.77 -14.30 -33.04
N LEU A 74 -18.50 -14.37 -33.42
CA LEU A 74 -17.45 -15.03 -32.63
C LEU A 74 -17.08 -14.19 -31.39
N LEU A 75 -17.06 -12.86 -31.54
CA LEU A 75 -16.68 -11.92 -30.49
C LEU A 75 -17.80 -11.58 -29.53
N TRP A 76 -19.07 -11.76 -29.86
CA TRP A 76 -20.20 -11.32 -29.03
C TRP A 76 -21.38 -12.30 -29.02
N GLY A 77 -21.24 -13.43 -29.73
CA GLY A 77 -22.31 -14.42 -29.93
C GLY A 77 -23.51 -13.89 -30.73
N ASN A 78 -24.64 -14.60 -30.67
CA ASN A 78 -25.82 -14.31 -31.48
C ASN A 78 -26.95 -13.71 -30.63
N PHE A 79 -27.26 -12.43 -30.83
CA PHE A 79 -28.30 -11.69 -30.09
C PHE A 79 -29.73 -11.92 -30.58
N ASN A 80 -29.95 -12.78 -31.58
CA ASN A 80 -31.29 -13.00 -32.13
C ASN A 80 -32.06 -14.02 -31.26
N THR A 81 -32.51 -13.54 -30.09
CA THR A 81 -33.25 -14.30 -29.08
C THR A 81 -34.71 -14.40 -29.46
N ALA A 82 -35.11 -15.53 -30.05
CA ALA A 82 -36.51 -15.92 -30.07
C ALA A 82 -36.75 -17.42 -29.94
N THR A 83 -35.78 -18.32 -30.16
CA THR A 83 -36.10 -19.77 -30.17
C THR A 83 -34.93 -20.76 -30.07
N SER A 84 -33.71 -20.36 -29.69
CA SER A 84 -32.57 -21.30 -29.67
C SER A 84 -31.93 -21.43 -28.27
N PRO A 85 -31.65 -22.66 -27.79
CA PRO A 85 -30.83 -22.93 -26.60
C PRO A 85 -29.38 -22.43 -26.72
N GLU A 86 -28.96 -21.98 -27.91
CA GLU A 86 -27.61 -21.44 -28.18
C GLU A 86 -27.42 -19.98 -27.70
N ALA A 87 -28.42 -19.38 -27.04
CA ALA A 87 -28.32 -18.02 -26.47
C ALA A 87 -27.27 -17.89 -25.35
N VAL A 88 -26.75 -19.01 -24.84
CA VAL A 88 -25.66 -19.03 -23.84
C VAL A 88 -24.34 -18.52 -24.45
N ASP A 89 -24.17 -18.60 -25.77
CA ASP A 89 -22.95 -18.14 -26.46
C ASP A 89 -22.90 -16.60 -26.67
N ALA A 90 -24.01 -15.87 -26.46
CA ALA A 90 -24.07 -14.41 -26.57
C ALA A 90 -23.35 -13.65 -25.43
N VAL A 91 -22.90 -14.37 -24.42
CA VAL A 91 -22.26 -13.80 -23.22
C VAL A 91 -20.82 -14.28 -23.10
N VAL A 92 -20.24 -15.02 -24.05
CA VAL A 92 -18.89 -15.59 -23.92
C VAL A 92 -17.81 -14.56 -23.55
N PRO A 93 -17.76 -13.34 -24.13
CA PRO A 93 -16.76 -12.34 -23.75
C PRO A 93 -17.01 -11.80 -22.35
N ALA A 94 -18.26 -11.46 -22.03
CA ALA A 94 -18.64 -10.98 -20.70
C ALA A 94 -18.48 -12.07 -19.64
N GLN A 95 -18.72 -13.33 -19.96
CA GLN A 95 -18.44 -14.49 -19.11
C GLN A 95 -16.94 -14.76 -19.00
N SER A 96 -16.15 -14.56 -20.06
CA SER A 96 -14.70 -14.71 -20.02
C SER A 96 -14.06 -13.58 -19.19
N MET A 97 -14.57 -12.36 -19.33
CA MET A 97 -14.17 -11.19 -18.55
C MET A 97 -14.61 -11.34 -17.11
N LEU A 98 -15.84 -11.77 -16.86
CA LEU A 98 -16.31 -12.13 -15.52
C LEU A 98 -15.46 -13.26 -14.95
N ARG A 99 -15.15 -14.32 -15.71
CA ARG A 99 -14.29 -15.43 -15.27
C ARG A 99 -12.88 -14.98 -14.92
N ARG A 100 -12.30 -14.07 -15.70
CA ARG A 100 -11.00 -13.44 -15.39
C ARG A 100 -11.11 -12.61 -14.10
N MET A 101 -12.08 -11.71 -14.03
CA MET A 101 -12.35 -10.89 -12.84
C MET A 101 -12.65 -11.74 -11.59
N THR A 102 -13.34 -12.88 -11.74
CA THR A 102 -13.63 -13.81 -10.62
C THR A 102 -12.46 -14.72 -10.29
N ALA A 103 -11.60 -15.05 -11.27
CA ALA A 103 -10.38 -15.82 -11.02
C ALA A 103 -9.39 -14.98 -10.20
N ASP A 104 -9.26 -13.69 -10.55
CA ASP A 104 -8.38 -12.75 -9.85
C ASP A 104 -8.91 -12.40 -8.44
N ARG A 105 -10.24 -12.51 -8.22
CA ARG A 105 -10.88 -12.27 -6.90
C ARG A 105 -10.80 -13.47 -5.94
N GLY A 106 -10.40 -14.64 -6.42
CA GLY A 106 -10.47 -15.89 -5.64
C GLY A 106 -11.89 -16.26 -5.18
N ARG A 107 -12.01 -17.30 -4.36
CA ARG A 107 -13.28 -17.66 -3.72
C ARG A 107 -13.60 -16.69 -2.58
N VAL A 108 -14.88 -16.40 -2.42
CA VAL A 108 -15.40 -15.51 -1.37
C VAL A 108 -16.52 -16.24 -0.64
N TRP A 109 -16.43 -16.28 0.68
CA TRP A 109 -17.46 -16.83 1.56
C TRP A 109 -18.06 -15.68 2.35
N ARG A 110 -19.37 -15.48 2.28
CA ARG A 110 -20.09 -14.34 2.88
C ARG A 110 -21.07 -14.83 3.92
N SER A 111 -21.51 -13.92 4.78
CA SER A 111 -22.54 -14.18 5.79
C SER A 111 -22.16 -15.32 6.74
N LEU A 112 -20.88 -15.41 7.12
CA LEU A 112 -20.43 -16.43 8.06
C LEU A 112 -20.67 -15.96 9.49
N ASP A 113 -21.37 -16.77 10.27
CA ASP A 113 -21.66 -16.43 11.66
C ASP A 113 -20.52 -16.89 12.59
N LEU A 114 -20.05 -16.01 13.46
CA LEU A 114 -19.08 -16.35 14.49
C LEU A 114 -19.76 -17.13 15.63
N LEU A 115 -19.45 -18.42 15.73
CA LEU A 115 -19.99 -19.31 16.76
C LEU A 115 -19.21 -19.18 18.08
N GLN A 116 -17.88 -19.24 17.99
CA GLN A 116 -17.02 -19.26 19.16
C GLN A 116 -15.64 -18.68 18.88
N ALA A 117 -15.07 -17.99 19.87
CA ALA A 117 -13.67 -17.59 19.91
C ALA A 117 -13.02 -18.20 21.16
N VAL A 118 -12.13 -19.19 20.99
CA VAL A 118 -11.44 -19.90 22.09
C VAL A 118 -9.95 -19.88 21.86
N ASP A 119 -9.18 -19.41 22.84
CA ASP A 119 -7.70 -19.49 22.86
C ASP A 119 -7.02 -19.03 21.54
N GLY A 120 -7.55 -17.97 20.92
CA GLY A 120 -7.02 -17.42 19.66
C GLY A 120 -7.42 -18.19 18.40
N THR A 121 -8.34 -19.14 18.50
CA THR A 121 -9.00 -19.80 17.37
C THR A 121 -10.45 -19.35 17.24
N TYR A 122 -10.93 -19.22 16.01
CA TYR A 122 -12.26 -18.70 15.69
C TYR A 122 -13.04 -19.74 14.91
N GLN A 123 -14.23 -20.11 15.41
CA GLN A 123 -15.11 -21.08 14.79
C GLN A 123 -16.27 -20.35 14.11
N LEU A 124 -16.37 -20.53 12.79
CA LEU A 124 -17.38 -19.92 11.94
C LEU A 124 -18.36 -20.96 11.40
N ASP A 125 -19.62 -20.56 11.23
CA ASP A 125 -20.66 -21.35 10.57
C ASP A 125 -20.81 -20.95 9.09
N LEU A 126 -20.74 -21.93 8.19
CA LEU A 126 -20.96 -21.77 6.75
C LEU A 126 -22.39 -22.08 6.33
N SER A 127 -23.24 -22.61 7.22
CA SER A 127 -24.61 -22.99 6.87
C SER A 127 -25.51 -21.80 6.52
N SER A 128 -25.07 -20.58 6.83
CA SER A 128 -25.71 -19.30 6.50
C SER A 128 -25.26 -18.71 5.15
N ALA A 129 -24.25 -19.29 4.49
CA ALA A 129 -23.84 -18.87 3.15
C ALA A 129 -24.95 -19.27 2.15
N GLU A 130 -25.65 -18.26 1.65
CA GLU A 130 -26.87 -18.39 0.85
C GLU A 130 -26.70 -19.39 -0.31
N ALA A 131 -27.58 -20.39 -0.31
CA ALA A 131 -27.67 -21.42 -1.33
C ALA A 131 -27.68 -20.81 -2.73
N ALA A 132 -26.75 -21.27 -3.58
CA ALA A 132 -26.87 -21.08 -5.02
C ALA A 132 -28.30 -21.48 -5.46
N PRO A 133 -28.95 -20.72 -6.36
CA PRO A 133 -30.28 -21.07 -6.83
C PRO A 133 -30.24 -22.50 -7.33
N ALA A 134 -31.09 -23.35 -6.72
CA ALA A 134 -31.17 -24.76 -7.04
C ALA A 134 -31.24 -24.90 -8.56
N ALA A 135 -30.26 -25.60 -9.14
CA ALA A 135 -30.41 -26.08 -10.50
C ALA A 135 -31.68 -26.93 -10.51
N GLU A 136 -32.74 -26.42 -11.15
CA GLU A 136 -33.97 -27.17 -11.39
C GLU A 136 -33.59 -28.44 -12.15
N GLY A 137 -33.51 -29.55 -11.41
CA GLY A 137 -32.96 -30.80 -11.87
C GLY A 137 -33.75 -31.95 -11.30
N ASN A 138 -34.71 -32.39 -12.12
CA ASN A 138 -35.37 -33.68 -12.15
C ASN A 138 -36.64 -33.83 -11.31
N GLU A 139 -37.75 -33.88 -12.06
CA GLU A 139 -39.05 -34.39 -11.68
C GLU A 139 -38.93 -35.69 -10.85
N ALA A 140 -39.62 -35.71 -9.71
CA ALA A 140 -39.72 -36.87 -8.86
C ALA A 140 -40.47 -38.01 -9.58
N ASP A 141 -39.81 -39.16 -9.70
CA ASP A 141 -40.43 -40.43 -10.08
C ASP A 141 -41.37 -40.90 -8.94
N PRO A 142 -42.69 -41.02 -9.15
CA PRO A 142 -43.68 -41.20 -8.09
C PRO A 142 -43.84 -42.65 -7.57
N LEU A 143 -42.83 -43.53 -7.72
CA LEU A 143 -42.98 -44.97 -7.39
C LEU A 143 -41.94 -45.58 -6.43
N ALA A 144 -41.14 -44.79 -5.70
CA ALA A 144 -40.23 -45.35 -4.69
C ALA A 144 -40.83 -45.30 -3.26
N GLN A 145 -40.98 -46.48 -2.64
CA GLN A 145 -41.47 -46.70 -1.27
C GLN A 145 -40.46 -46.27 -0.17
N GLU A 146 -41.01 -46.04 1.02
CA GLU A 146 -40.47 -45.66 2.36
C GLU A 146 -39.00 -45.95 2.76
N PRO A 147 -38.46 -45.23 3.78
CA PRO A 147 -37.09 -44.74 3.80
C PRO A 147 -36.08 -45.73 4.39
N ALA A 148 -35.02 -46.03 3.62
CA ALA A 148 -33.79 -46.58 4.17
C ALA A 148 -32.94 -45.43 4.75
N ALA A 149 -32.38 -45.67 5.94
CA ALA A 149 -31.57 -44.74 6.72
C ALA A 149 -30.63 -43.88 5.86
N ALA A 150 -30.73 -42.56 6.05
CA ALA A 150 -29.89 -41.58 5.38
C ALA A 150 -28.41 -41.88 5.65
N ALA A 151 -27.68 -42.25 4.60
CA ALA A 151 -26.24 -42.15 4.57
C ALA A 151 -25.86 -40.68 4.82
N PRO A 152 -24.77 -40.39 5.57
CA PRO A 152 -24.35 -39.02 5.81
C PRO A 152 -24.13 -38.31 4.47
N ALA A 153 -24.76 -37.14 4.35
CA ALA A 153 -24.65 -36.30 3.15
C ALA A 153 -23.18 -36.02 2.84
N ALA A 154 -22.80 -36.21 1.58
CA ALA A 154 -21.48 -35.81 1.10
C ALA A 154 -21.28 -34.31 1.39
N PRO A 155 -20.09 -33.88 1.83
CA PRO A 155 -19.81 -32.47 2.10
C PRO A 155 -20.10 -31.66 0.83
N SER A 156 -20.88 -30.59 0.98
CA SER A 156 -21.16 -29.63 -0.08
C SER A 156 -19.84 -29.10 -0.64
N SER A 157 -19.84 -28.78 -1.94
CA SER A 157 -18.72 -28.20 -2.70
C SER A 157 -18.23 -26.83 -2.19
N GLU A 158 -18.71 -26.38 -1.03
CA GLU A 158 -18.43 -25.10 -0.37
C GLU A 158 -17.58 -25.25 0.90
N SER A 159 -17.03 -26.44 1.18
CA SER A 159 -16.08 -26.59 2.30
C SER A 159 -14.79 -25.82 2.03
N LEU A 160 -14.42 -24.88 2.90
CA LEU A 160 -13.09 -24.24 2.87
C LEU A 160 -12.00 -25.30 3.02
N PRO A 161 -11.04 -25.42 2.08
CA PRO A 161 -9.98 -26.41 2.18
C PRO A 161 -9.08 -26.13 3.39
N THR A 162 -8.73 -27.18 4.13
CA THR A 162 -7.79 -27.08 5.25
C THR A 162 -6.39 -26.66 4.76
N GLY A 163 -5.74 -25.78 5.51
CA GLY A 163 -4.44 -25.20 5.16
C GLY A 163 -4.51 -23.97 4.25
N THR A 164 -5.68 -23.56 3.78
CA THR A 164 -5.84 -22.33 2.97
C THR A 164 -5.68 -21.10 3.87
N ILE A 165 -5.00 -20.07 3.37
CA ILE A 165 -4.93 -18.75 4.00
C ILE A 165 -6.09 -17.92 3.48
N VAL A 166 -6.81 -17.25 4.38
CA VAL A 166 -7.98 -16.44 4.07
C VAL A 166 -7.93 -15.12 4.82
N TYR A 167 -8.46 -14.08 4.19
CA TYR A 167 -8.54 -12.72 4.73
C TYR A 167 -9.95 -12.48 5.28
N GLY A 168 -10.04 -12.22 6.57
CA GLY A 168 -11.32 -12.03 7.27
C GLY A 168 -11.73 -10.57 7.38
N PHE A 169 -12.99 -10.28 7.09
CA PHE A 169 -13.60 -8.97 7.25
C PHE A 169 -14.90 -9.06 8.03
N ALA A 170 -15.15 -8.12 8.93
CA ALA A 170 -16.44 -7.96 9.56
C ALA A 170 -17.44 -7.36 8.57
N GLU A 171 -18.65 -7.92 8.54
CA GLU A 171 -19.74 -7.48 7.69
C GLU A 171 -20.69 -6.54 8.42
N GLN A 172 -21.21 -5.57 7.68
CA GLN A 172 -22.37 -4.78 8.07
C GLN A 172 -23.41 -4.84 6.94
N LEU A 173 -24.68 -4.87 7.28
CA LEU A 173 -25.75 -4.79 6.29
C LEU A 173 -25.88 -3.33 5.81
N ASN A 174 -25.87 -3.13 4.49
CA ASN A 174 -26.17 -1.83 3.89
C ASN A 174 -27.68 -1.54 3.91
N GLU A 175 -28.10 -0.37 3.41
CA GLU A 175 -29.53 0.02 3.32
C GLU A 175 -30.38 -0.94 2.47
N ALA A 176 -29.74 -1.72 1.59
CA ALA A 176 -30.37 -2.74 0.76
C ALA A 176 -30.30 -4.16 1.36
N GLU A 177 -29.97 -4.27 2.65
CA GLU A 177 -29.82 -5.54 3.39
C GLU A 177 -28.75 -6.49 2.80
N GLN A 178 -27.79 -5.94 2.06
CA GLN A 178 -26.67 -6.71 1.53
C GLN A 178 -25.47 -6.65 2.50
N PRO A 179 -24.84 -7.79 2.82
CA PRO A 179 -23.64 -7.81 3.64
C PRO A 179 -22.47 -7.17 2.88
N ILE A 180 -21.93 -6.09 3.45
CA ILE A 180 -20.74 -5.41 2.95
C ILE A 180 -19.61 -5.51 3.97
N PRO A 181 -18.37 -5.82 3.55
CA PRO A 181 -17.22 -5.82 4.45
C PRO A 181 -16.90 -4.38 4.85
N VAL A 182 -16.81 -4.11 6.16
CA VAL A 182 -16.55 -2.77 6.71
C VAL A 182 -15.26 -2.67 7.51
N TYR A 183 -14.74 -3.79 8.03
CA TYR A 183 -13.57 -3.78 8.88
C TYR A 183 -12.70 -5.01 8.66
N TYR A 184 -11.39 -4.83 8.51
CA TYR A 184 -10.44 -5.92 8.33
C TYR A 184 -10.06 -6.57 9.67
N LEU A 185 -10.35 -7.86 9.82
CA LEU A 185 -10.15 -8.62 11.05
C LEU A 185 -8.75 -9.25 11.13
N GLY A 186 -8.19 -9.64 9.99
CA GLY A 186 -6.85 -10.22 9.92
C GLY A 186 -6.73 -11.33 8.87
N GLU A 187 -5.54 -11.92 8.85
CA GLU A 187 -5.20 -13.07 8.02
C GLU A 187 -5.27 -14.35 8.86
N PHE A 188 -5.94 -15.38 8.32
CA PHE A 188 -6.23 -16.61 9.04
C PHE A 188 -5.89 -17.84 8.20
N ALA A 189 -5.33 -18.86 8.83
CA ALA A 189 -5.18 -20.19 8.26
C ALA A 189 -6.33 -21.10 8.70
N VAL A 190 -6.95 -21.78 7.73
CA VAL A 190 -7.99 -22.79 7.97
C VAL A 190 -7.35 -24.02 8.60
N LYS A 191 -7.68 -24.33 9.87
CA LYS A 191 -7.16 -25.52 10.56
C LYS A 191 -8.03 -26.74 10.31
N GLU A 192 -9.34 -26.55 10.39
CA GLU A 192 -10.31 -27.62 10.26
C GLU A 192 -11.57 -27.11 9.55
N SER A 193 -12.14 -27.95 8.70
CA SER A 193 -13.45 -27.72 8.08
C SER A 193 -14.26 -29.02 8.20
N GLN A 194 -15.29 -29.02 9.05
CA GLN A 194 -16.12 -30.19 9.29
C GLN A 194 -17.57 -29.78 9.51
N ALA A 195 -18.50 -30.52 8.87
CA ALA A 195 -19.94 -30.38 9.09
C ALA A 195 -20.50 -28.94 8.92
N GLY A 196 -19.96 -28.18 7.95
CA GLY A 196 -20.38 -26.79 7.72
C GLY A 196 -19.79 -25.78 8.72
N GLN A 197 -18.87 -26.20 9.60
CA GLN A 197 -18.15 -25.32 10.50
C GLN A 197 -16.67 -25.28 10.15
N VAL A 198 -16.07 -24.10 10.27
CA VAL A 198 -14.65 -23.89 10.00
C VAL A 198 -13.95 -23.29 11.19
N THR A 199 -12.81 -23.88 11.54
CA THR A 199 -11.92 -23.37 12.59
C THR A 199 -10.74 -22.64 11.94
N LEU A 200 -10.62 -21.35 12.25
CA LEU A 200 -9.59 -20.45 11.80
C LEU A 200 -8.58 -20.17 12.91
N ALA A 201 -7.31 -20.08 12.56
CA ALA A 201 -6.26 -19.59 13.44
C ALA A 201 -5.51 -18.44 12.75
N PRO A 202 -5.29 -17.29 13.42
CA PRO A 202 -4.61 -16.17 12.81
C PRO A 202 -3.15 -16.53 12.49
N THR A 203 -2.66 -16.07 11.34
CA THR A 203 -1.26 -16.31 10.92
C THR A 203 -0.30 -15.33 11.57
N LEU A 204 -0.79 -14.11 11.84
CA LEU A 204 -0.12 -13.04 12.57
C LEU A 204 -0.88 -12.72 13.87
N GLU A 205 -0.18 -12.21 14.88
CA GLU A 205 -0.87 -11.77 16.10
C GLU A 205 -1.86 -10.64 15.77
N LEU A 206 -3.13 -10.85 16.15
CA LEU A 206 -4.17 -9.85 15.93
C LEU A 206 -3.93 -8.63 16.83
N THR A 207 -4.13 -7.45 16.29
CA THR A 207 -4.00 -6.20 17.05
C THR A 207 -5.07 -6.10 18.15
N ALA A 208 -4.80 -5.37 19.22
CA ALA A 208 -5.76 -5.19 20.32
C ALA A 208 -7.12 -4.63 19.83
N ALA A 209 -7.11 -3.75 18.82
CA ALA A 209 -8.32 -3.21 18.22
C ALA A 209 -9.14 -4.29 17.49
N GLN A 210 -8.49 -5.16 16.71
CA GLN A 210 -9.16 -6.28 16.03
C GLN A 210 -9.74 -7.27 17.03
N GLN A 211 -8.96 -7.64 18.06
CA GLN A 211 -9.44 -8.52 19.13
C GLN A 211 -10.66 -7.92 19.85
N GLN A 212 -10.62 -6.63 20.16
CA GLN A 212 -11.75 -5.93 20.77
C GLN A 212 -12.98 -5.92 19.85
N HIS A 213 -12.79 -5.72 18.55
CA HIS A 213 -13.90 -5.69 17.58
C HIS A 213 -14.60 -7.05 17.44
N ILE A 214 -13.83 -8.15 17.53
CA ILE A 214 -14.37 -9.51 17.59
C ILE A 214 -15.06 -9.75 18.93
N ALA A 215 -14.41 -9.42 20.04
CA ALA A 215 -14.91 -9.68 21.39
C ALA A 215 -16.15 -8.85 21.75
N SER A 216 -16.32 -7.65 21.17
CA SER A 216 -17.49 -6.80 21.40
C SER A 216 -18.76 -7.27 20.70
N GLY A 217 -18.68 -8.33 19.88
CA GLY A 217 -19.77 -8.78 19.02
C GLY A 217 -20.04 -7.87 17.82
N SER A 218 -19.17 -6.89 17.57
CA SER A 218 -19.26 -6.00 16.40
C SER A 218 -18.87 -6.72 15.11
N ALA A 219 -18.12 -7.81 15.20
CA ALA A 219 -17.84 -8.75 14.12
C ALA A 219 -18.58 -10.08 14.34
N ALA A 220 -19.92 -10.03 14.40
CA ALA A 220 -20.74 -11.24 14.47
C ALA A 220 -20.75 -11.98 13.12
N ASN A 221 -20.71 -11.23 12.01
CA ASN A 221 -20.82 -11.74 10.66
C ASN A 221 -19.52 -11.46 9.90
N TRP A 222 -19.01 -12.46 9.18
CA TRP A 222 -17.69 -12.43 8.55
C TRP A 222 -17.80 -12.71 7.05
N THR A 223 -17.03 -11.95 6.26
CA THR A 223 -16.66 -12.35 4.89
C THR A 223 -15.23 -12.88 4.92
N LEU A 224 -14.99 -14.01 4.26
CA LEU A 224 -13.65 -14.53 3.99
C LEU A 224 -13.31 -14.38 2.50
N TYR A 225 -12.12 -13.86 2.21
CA TYR A 225 -11.55 -13.79 0.88
C TYR A 225 -10.35 -14.72 0.77
N GLU A 226 -10.28 -15.54 -0.27
CA GLU A 226 -9.08 -16.32 -0.60
C GLU A 226 -7.96 -15.43 -1.15
N LEU A 227 -8.33 -14.41 -1.93
CA LEU A 227 -7.43 -13.41 -2.48
C LEU A 227 -8.00 -12.03 -2.20
N LEU A 228 -7.15 -11.09 -1.76
CA LEU A 228 -7.56 -9.71 -1.63
C LEU A 228 -7.84 -9.11 -3.00
N PRO A 229 -8.84 -8.21 -3.12
CA PRO A 229 -9.13 -7.56 -4.38
C PRO A 229 -7.90 -6.78 -4.84
N LEU A 230 -7.54 -6.88 -6.11
CA LEU A 230 -6.46 -6.07 -6.67
C LEU A 230 -6.91 -4.62 -6.81
N ASP A 231 -6.02 -3.70 -6.49
CA ASP A 231 -6.24 -2.27 -6.70
C ASP A 231 -6.29 -1.96 -8.21
N SER A 232 -7.10 -0.97 -8.59
CA SER A 232 -7.24 -0.54 -9.97
C SER A 232 -7.63 0.93 -10.07
N HIS A 233 -7.35 1.55 -11.20
CA HIS A 233 -7.76 2.93 -11.48
C HIS A 233 -9.27 3.03 -11.71
N ASP A 234 -9.85 2.04 -12.41
CA ASP A 234 -11.24 2.09 -12.88
C ASP A 234 -12.28 2.04 -11.75
N VAL A 235 -11.98 1.34 -10.65
CA VAL A 235 -12.90 1.18 -9.50
C VAL A 235 -13.22 2.52 -8.83
N PHE A 236 -12.33 3.51 -8.95
CA PHE A 236 -12.51 4.85 -8.35
C PHE A 236 -13.14 5.86 -9.30
N THR A 237 -13.62 5.42 -10.46
CA THR A 237 -14.27 6.28 -11.46
C THR A 237 -15.79 6.13 -11.44
N LEU A 238 -16.48 7.16 -11.91
CA LEU A 238 -17.94 7.14 -12.03
C LEU A 238 -18.39 5.96 -12.92
N PRO A 239 -19.41 5.20 -12.51
CA PRO A 239 -19.91 4.08 -13.29
C PRO A 239 -20.26 4.46 -14.73
N GLY A 240 -19.61 3.81 -15.70
CA GLY A 240 -19.82 4.06 -17.12
C GLY A 240 -19.08 5.27 -17.68
N SER A 241 -18.22 5.93 -16.87
CA SER A 241 -17.29 6.92 -17.39
C SER A 241 -16.34 6.29 -18.40
N GLN A 242 -15.96 7.08 -19.41
CA GLN A 242 -15.01 6.64 -20.41
C GLN A 242 -13.77 7.53 -20.36
N PRO A 243 -12.58 6.96 -20.61
CA PRO A 243 -11.36 7.73 -20.77
C PRO A 243 -11.54 8.92 -21.71
N SER A 244 -11.02 10.08 -21.32
CA SER A 244 -11.00 11.32 -22.11
C SER A 244 -9.56 11.81 -22.33
N ASP A 245 -9.42 12.90 -23.10
CA ASP A 245 -8.09 13.51 -23.35
C ASP A 245 -7.57 14.29 -22.15
N ASP A 246 -8.42 14.58 -21.17
CA ASP A 246 -8.03 15.20 -19.90
C ASP A 246 -7.95 14.16 -18.77
N GLU A 247 -8.77 13.11 -18.82
CA GLU A 247 -8.86 12.07 -17.79
C GLU A 247 -8.58 10.69 -18.39
N ALA A 248 -7.37 10.18 -18.18
CA ALA A 248 -6.88 8.97 -18.82
C ALA A 248 -7.63 7.68 -18.46
N PHE A 249 -8.21 7.61 -17.27
CA PHE A 249 -8.93 6.42 -16.76
C PHE A 249 -10.44 6.64 -16.64
N GLY A 250 -10.93 7.86 -16.85
CA GLY A 250 -12.31 8.26 -16.63
C GLY A 250 -12.43 9.28 -15.50
N THR A 251 -13.65 9.77 -15.30
CA THR A 251 -13.97 10.80 -14.29
C THR A 251 -13.98 10.19 -12.90
N PRO A 252 -13.15 10.67 -11.95
CA PRO A 252 -13.13 10.16 -10.58
C PRO A 252 -14.47 10.35 -9.88
N ASP A 253 -14.90 9.36 -9.10
CA ASP A 253 -16.06 9.45 -8.23
C ASP A 253 -15.67 10.11 -6.90
N GLU A 254 -15.78 11.43 -6.85
CA GLU A 254 -15.37 12.21 -5.68
C GLU A 254 -16.18 11.88 -4.43
N GLU A 255 -17.47 11.58 -4.57
CA GLU A 255 -18.33 11.26 -3.43
C GLU A 255 -17.91 9.92 -2.82
N MET A 256 -17.69 8.90 -3.65
CA MET A 256 -17.25 7.59 -3.20
C MET A 256 -15.86 7.64 -2.55
N VAL A 257 -14.89 8.31 -3.18
CA VAL A 257 -13.52 8.40 -2.65
C VAL A 257 -13.51 9.11 -1.28
N ARG A 258 -14.25 10.21 -1.15
CA ARG A 258 -14.36 10.93 0.14
C ARG A 258 -15.07 10.12 1.20
N ALA A 259 -16.12 9.39 0.84
CA ALA A 259 -16.84 8.53 1.78
C ALA A 259 -15.95 7.38 2.28
N MET A 260 -15.20 6.73 1.39
CA MET A 260 -14.29 5.63 1.74
C MET A 260 -13.17 6.09 2.68
N LEU A 261 -12.65 7.31 2.46
CA LEU A 261 -11.55 7.87 3.24
C LEU A 261 -12.00 8.74 4.41
N ALA A 262 -13.31 8.83 4.71
CA ALA A 262 -13.86 9.72 5.72
C ALA A 262 -13.31 9.47 7.13
N ASN A 263 -12.97 8.22 7.44
CA ASN A 263 -12.46 7.80 8.75
C ASN A 263 -10.94 7.93 8.90
N VAL A 264 -10.23 8.36 7.85
CA VAL A 264 -8.78 8.59 7.91
C VAL A 264 -8.51 9.87 8.72
N PRO A 265 -7.67 9.84 9.77
CA PRO A 265 -7.30 11.04 10.51
C PRO A 265 -6.70 12.10 9.59
N ASN A 266 -7.17 13.35 9.68
CA ASN A 266 -6.63 14.47 8.89
C ASN A 266 -5.47 15.18 9.61
N ASP A 267 -4.57 14.41 10.23
CA ASP A 267 -3.38 14.96 10.85
C ASP A 267 -2.40 15.42 9.76
N ASN A 268 -1.89 16.64 9.85
CA ASN A 268 -0.96 17.23 8.86
C ASN A 268 -1.45 17.17 7.40
N ASP A 269 -2.75 17.35 7.16
CA ASP A 269 -3.38 17.33 5.84
C ASP A 269 -3.25 16.00 5.06
N GLN A 270 -2.84 14.90 5.73
CA GLN A 270 -2.62 13.59 5.09
C GLN A 270 -3.88 13.04 4.41
N GLN A 271 -5.05 13.17 5.05
CA GLN A 271 -6.31 12.72 4.44
C GLN A 271 -6.58 13.49 3.14
N THR A 272 -6.30 14.78 3.12
CA THR A 272 -6.51 15.63 1.94
C THR A 272 -5.55 15.25 0.82
N GLU A 273 -4.28 15.01 1.15
CA GLU A 273 -3.26 14.54 0.19
C GLU A 273 -3.61 13.18 -0.41
N ILE A 274 -4.06 12.23 0.42
CA ILE A 274 -4.50 10.91 -0.06
C ILE A 274 -5.70 11.09 -0.98
N ILE A 275 -6.74 11.82 -0.57
CA ILE A 275 -7.92 12.06 -1.42
C ILE A 275 -7.52 12.70 -2.75
N ASP A 276 -6.64 13.71 -2.72
CA ASP A 276 -6.18 14.40 -3.92
C ASP A 276 -5.46 13.44 -4.88
N SER A 277 -4.67 12.49 -4.37
CA SER A 277 -4.03 11.45 -5.20
C SER A 277 -5.04 10.59 -5.99
N TYR A 278 -6.18 10.24 -5.39
CA TYR A 278 -7.24 9.51 -6.10
C TYR A 278 -7.99 10.40 -7.09
N LEU A 279 -8.25 11.67 -6.73
CA LEU A 279 -8.96 12.61 -7.60
C LEU A 279 -8.12 13.13 -8.76
N ARG A 280 -6.79 13.08 -8.66
CA ARG A 280 -5.85 13.46 -9.72
C ARG A 280 -5.48 12.29 -10.63
N ASP A 281 -5.86 11.07 -10.28
CA ASP A 281 -5.51 9.89 -11.06
C ASP A 281 -6.02 9.99 -12.51
N GLY A 282 -5.10 9.86 -13.46
CA GLY A 282 -5.35 10.04 -14.89
C GLY A 282 -5.43 11.49 -15.39
N LYS A 283 -5.26 12.51 -14.54
CA LYS A 283 -5.23 13.93 -14.94
C LYS A 283 -3.83 14.38 -15.36
N PRO A 284 -3.65 15.58 -15.96
CA PRO A 284 -2.33 16.09 -16.29
C PRO A 284 -1.41 16.18 -15.07
N ALA A 285 -0.19 15.68 -15.21
CA ALA A 285 0.80 15.75 -14.13
C ALA A 285 1.42 17.15 -14.00
N ASP A 286 1.75 17.52 -12.78
CA ASP A 286 2.46 18.74 -12.41
C ASP A 286 3.98 18.52 -12.32
N ASP A 287 4.74 19.62 -12.20
CA ASP A 287 6.20 19.56 -12.04
C ASP A 287 6.65 19.16 -10.63
N SER A 288 5.73 19.18 -9.66
CA SER A 288 5.98 18.72 -8.28
C SER A 288 5.76 17.23 -8.08
N ASP A 289 5.13 16.53 -9.03
CA ASP A 289 4.80 15.11 -8.86
C ASP A 289 6.07 14.23 -8.95
N PRO A 290 6.16 13.15 -8.14
CA PRO A 290 7.24 12.19 -8.21
C PRO A 290 7.40 11.60 -9.61
N ALA A 291 8.63 11.41 -10.09
CA ALA A 291 8.88 10.91 -11.44
C ALA A 291 8.36 9.48 -11.68
N GLU A 292 8.13 8.71 -10.62
CA GLU A 292 7.52 7.38 -10.65
C GLU A 292 6.01 7.41 -10.90
N ASP A 293 5.32 8.45 -10.43
CA ASP A 293 3.87 8.64 -10.62
C ASP A 293 3.55 9.35 -11.94
N VAL A 294 4.57 9.87 -12.62
CA VAL A 294 4.41 10.56 -13.90
C VAL A 294 4.51 9.57 -15.04
N TRP A 295 3.40 9.39 -15.73
CA TRP A 295 3.32 8.67 -17.00
C TRP A 295 3.22 9.65 -18.15
N VAL A 296 3.53 9.18 -19.35
CA VAL A 296 3.44 9.99 -20.55
C VAL A 296 2.57 9.32 -21.58
N GLN A 297 1.65 10.10 -22.13
CA GLN A 297 0.91 9.71 -23.31
C GLN A 297 1.75 9.98 -24.55
N VAL A 298 1.90 8.98 -25.39
CA VAL A 298 2.81 9.02 -26.54
C VAL A 298 2.12 8.65 -27.85
N ASN A 299 2.57 9.27 -28.93
CA ASN A 299 2.26 8.85 -30.30
C ASN A 299 3.45 8.09 -30.89
N VAL A 300 3.18 6.97 -31.56
CA VAL A 300 4.22 6.20 -32.25
C VAL A 300 4.52 6.84 -33.61
N LEU A 301 5.76 7.32 -33.78
CA LEU A 301 6.21 7.93 -35.04
C LEU A 301 6.88 6.93 -35.97
N LYS A 302 7.61 5.96 -35.42
CA LYS A 302 8.36 4.94 -36.16
C LYS A 302 8.07 3.56 -35.59
N ASP A 303 8.13 2.55 -36.46
CA ASP A 303 7.96 1.17 -36.03
C ASP A 303 9.07 0.77 -35.05
N TYR A 304 8.67 0.27 -33.87
CA TYR A 304 9.58 -0.16 -32.82
C TYR A 304 9.26 -1.58 -32.40
N LYS A 305 10.28 -2.44 -32.37
CA LYS A 305 10.15 -3.83 -31.94
C LYS A 305 10.62 -3.98 -30.50
N LEU A 306 9.70 -4.40 -29.64
CA LEU A 306 9.96 -4.70 -28.24
C LEU A 306 9.94 -6.21 -28.02
N ASP A 307 10.98 -6.74 -27.39
CA ASP A 307 11.02 -8.13 -26.94
C ASP A 307 10.23 -8.24 -25.63
N VAL A 308 9.09 -8.92 -25.68
CA VAL A 308 8.17 -9.08 -24.53
C VAL A 308 8.29 -10.44 -23.88
N ASP A 309 9.02 -11.38 -24.49
CA ASP A 309 9.23 -12.71 -23.94
C ASP A 309 10.60 -12.78 -23.25
N SER A 310 10.63 -13.34 -22.04
CA SER A 310 11.90 -13.57 -21.37
C SER A 310 12.61 -14.78 -21.99
N ARG A 311 13.93 -14.80 -21.91
CA ARG A 311 14.72 -16.00 -22.25
C ARG A 311 14.55 -17.10 -21.22
N GLU A 312 14.17 -16.73 -19.99
CA GLU A 312 13.86 -17.67 -18.92
C GLU A 312 12.46 -18.25 -19.11
N VAL A 313 12.29 -19.53 -18.79
CA VAL A 313 11.01 -20.24 -18.82
C VAL A 313 10.79 -20.83 -17.43
N ALA A 314 9.65 -20.52 -16.83
CA ALA A 314 9.19 -21.05 -15.55
C ALA A 314 7.66 -21.03 -15.55
N ASP A 315 7.05 -21.96 -14.81
CA ASP A 315 5.61 -21.94 -14.59
C ASP A 315 5.24 -20.88 -13.55
N ALA A 316 4.03 -20.32 -13.68
CA ALA A 316 3.50 -19.30 -12.77
C ALA A 316 3.57 -19.69 -11.28
N THR A 317 3.50 -20.99 -10.99
CA THR A 317 3.56 -21.54 -9.63
C THR A 317 4.96 -21.51 -9.01
N GLU A 318 6.03 -21.40 -9.80
CA GLU A 318 7.41 -21.42 -9.30
C GLU A 318 8.03 -20.02 -9.19
N ARG A 319 7.76 -19.15 -10.17
CA ARG A 319 8.42 -17.83 -10.27
C ARG A 319 7.49 -16.69 -10.73
N GLY A 320 6.20 -16.94 -10.82
CA GLY A 320 5.23 -15.98 -11.34
C GLY A 320 5.25 -15.86 -12.86
N PHE A 321 4.52 -14.87 -13.38
CA PHE A 321 4.23 -14.73 -14.81
C PHE A 321 5.28 -13.94 -15.59
N PHE A 322 6.02 -13.05 -14.93
CA PHE A 322 6.93 -12.08 -15.55
C PHE A 322 8.29 -12.04 -14.87
N ASP A 323 9.34 -11.66 -15.62
CA ASP A 323 10.67 -11.41 -15.06
C ASP A 323 10.77 -10.02 -14.42
N ALA A 324 11.90 -9.74 -13.76
CA ALA A 324 12.16 -8.45 -13.12
C ALA A 324 12.14 -7.24 -14.08
N SER A 325 12.14 -7.49 -15.40
CA SER A 325 12.00 -6.47 -16.45
C SER A 325 10.60 -6.44 -17.08
N GLY A 326 9.64 -7.19 -16.54
CA GLY A 326 8.26 -7.26 -17.01
C GLY A 326 8.05 -8.11 -18.27
N ARG A 327 9.02 -8.94 -18.66
CA ARG A 327 8.87 -9.85 -19.82
C ARG A 327 8.26 -11.17 -19.39
N SER A 328 7.40 -11.74 -20.22
CA SER A 328 6.67 -12.98 -19.94
C SER A 328 7.64 -14.15 -19.75
N ILE A 329 7.57 -14.83 -18.60
CA ILE A 329 8.29 -16.08 -18.32
C ILE A 329 7.39 -17.30 -18.56
N ASP A 330 6.09 -17.18 -18.25
CA ASP A 330 5.10 -18.26 -18.38
C ASP A 330 4.86 -18.60 -19.86
N THR A 331 5.01 -19.89 -20.19
CA THR A 331 4.87 -20.40 -21.57
C THR A 331 3.51 -20.11 -22.22
N ARG A 332 2.45 -19.93 -21.42
CA ARG A 332 1.08 -19.62 -21.89
C ARG A 332 0.91 -18.14 -22.25
N LEU A 333 1.69 -17.26 -21.63
CA LEU A 333 1.66 -15.81 -21.86
C LEU A 333 2.71 -15.37 -22.87
N LYS A 334 3.70 -16.21 -23.16
CA LYS A 334 4.67 -15.96 -24.21
C LYS A 334 4.00 -15.91 -25.57
N ARG A 335 4.47 -14.99 -26.41
CA ARG A 335 3.93 -14.78 -27.75
C ARG A 335 4.39 -15.87 -28.73
N GLY A 336 5.48 -16.57 -28.44
CA GLY A 336 6.03 -17.64 -29.28
C GLY A 336 7.10 -17.15 -30.26
N ASP A 337 7.16 -17.72 -31.47
CA ASP A 337 8.33 -17.84 -32.38
C ASP A 337 9.32 -16.67 -32.53
N ASP A 338 8.93 -15.41 -32.29
CA ASP A 338 9.86 -14.27 -32.30
C ASP A 338 9.88 -13.45 -31.01
N GLY A 339 8.93 -13.61 -30.07
CA GLY A 339 8.85 -12.81 -28.82
C GLY A 339 8.68 -11.29 -29.00
N LEU A 340 8.63 -10.80 -30.25
CA LEU A 340 8.66 -9.38 -30.59
C LEU A 340 7.25 -8.81 -30.79
N VAL A 341 6.92 -7.73 -30.07
CA VAL A 341 5.78 -6.85 -30.33
C VAL A 341 6.26 -5.66 -31.16
N THR A 342 5.64 -5.43 -32.31
CA THR A 342 5.92 -4.25 -33.13
C THR A 342 4.88 -3.18 -32.80
N LEU A 343 5.32 -2.08 -32.21
CA LEU A 343 4.54 -0.84 -32.12
C LEU A 343 4.58 -0.20 -33.50
N THR A 344 3.47 -0.23 -34.24
CA THR A 344 3.39 0.33 -35.59
C THR A 344 2.92 1.79 -35.57
N ALA A 345 3.35 2.56 -36.57
CA ALA A 345 2.88 3.93 -36.78
C ALA A 345 1.36 4.04 -37.04
N ASP A 346 0.69 2.95 -37.43
CA ASP A 346 -0.78 2.87 -37.56
C ASP A 346 -1.52 2.92 -36.21
N SER A 347 -0.77 2.87 -35.10
CA SER A 347 -1.28 3.11 -33.75
C SER A 347 -1.47 4.60 -33.42
N LYS A 348 -1.18 5.50 -34.38
CA LYS A 348 -1.41 6.95 -34.23
C LYS A 348 -2.87 7.23 -33.85
N GLY A 349 -3.06 7.96 -32.76
CA GLY A 349 -4.38 8.26 -32.19
C GLY A 349 -4.89 7.26 -31.16
N LYS A 350 -4.21 6.13 -30.95
CA LYS A 350 -4.47 5.28 -29.77
C LYS A 350 -3.77 5.88 -28.56
N ARG A 351 -4.47 5.95 -27.42
CA ARG A 351 -3.89 6.41 -26.16
C ARG A 351 -2.95 5.35 -25.64
N ILE A 352 -1.65 5.56 -25.81
CA ILE A 352 -0.60 4.72 -25.23
C ILE A 352 0.00 5.49 -24.07
N LEU A 353 -0.18 4.96 -22.86
CA LEU A 353 0.42 5.49 -21.65
C LEU A 353 1.62 4.63 -21.29
N LEU A 354 2.76 5.27 -21.02
CA LEU A 354 3.98 4.61 -20.60
C LEU A 354 4.57 5.34 -19.39
N PRO A 355 5.20 4.62 -18.45
CA PRO A 355 6.00 5.25 -17.41
C PRO A 355 7.05 6.19 -18.02
N GLN A 356 7.23 7.38 -17.45
CA GLN A 356 8.14 8.39 -18.01
C GLN A 356 9.57 7.85 -18.18
N ALA A 357 10.04 7.01 -17.25
CA ALA A 357 11.35 6.38 -17.31
C ALA A 357 11.56 5.52 -18.56
N VAL A 358 10.52 4.82 -19.02
CA VAL A 358 10.57 3.94 -20.20
C VAL A 358 10.41 4.74 -21.49
N ALA A 359 9.55 5.76 -21.47
CA ALA A 359 9.25 6.53 -22.66
C ALA A 359 10.36 7.51 -23.05
N ARG A 360 11.09 8.08 -22.09
CA ARG A 360 12.06 9.16 -22.35
C ARG A 360 13.17 8.78 -23.36
N PRO A 361 13.83 7.62 -23.25
CA PRO A 361 14.81 7.19 -24.26
C PRO A 361 14.20 7.00 -25.66
N LEU A 362 12.94 6.57 -25.74
CA LEU A 362 12.23 6.37 -27.00
C LEU A 362 11.77 7.68 -27.63
N ILE A 363 11.45 8.69 -26.81
CA ILE A 363 11.19 10.06 -27.26
C ILE A 363 12.48 10.69 -27.79
N ASP A 364 13.58 10.58 -27.04
CA ASP A 364 14.88 11.17 -27.42
C ASP A 364 15.44 10.56 -28.72
N SER A 365 15.18 9.27 -28.98
CA SER A 365 15.54 8.59 -30.24
C SER A 365 14.60 8.89 -31.42
N GLY A 366 13.53 9.68 -31.19
CA GLY A 366 12.54 10.06 -32.19
C GLY A 366 11.70 8.89 -32.69
N VAL A 367 11.48 7.89 -31.84
CA VAL A 367 10.55 6.76 -32.08
C VAL A 367 9.15 7.13 -31.60
N LEU A 368 9.08 7.81 -30.45
CA LEU A 368 7.84 8.29 -29.84
C LEU A 368 7.78 9.82 -29.85
N GLU A 369 6.58 10.37 -29.87
CA GLU A 369 6.30 11.79 -29.64
C GLU A 369 5.52 11.94 -28.33
N LEU A 370 5.98 12.83 -27.45
CA LEU A 370 5.27 13.17 -26.22
C LEU A 370 4.02 13.98 -26.56
N VAL A 371 2.86 13.48 -26.15
CA VAL A 371 1.57 14.19 -26.27
C VAL A 371 1.29 14.97 -24.98
N ARG A 372 1.29 14.27 -23.84
CA ARG A 372 1.06 14.88 -22.53
C ARG A 372 1.69 14.05 -21.41
N ARG A 373 1.88 14.69 -20.25
CA ARG A 373 2.22 14.02 -18.98
C ARG A 373 0.93 13.79 -18.20
N VAL A 374 0.80 12.62 -17.60
CA VAL A 374 -0.37 12.15 -16.88
C VAL A 374 0.08 11.68 -15.51
N TYR A 375 -0.59 12.14 -14.46
CA TYR A 375 -0.39 11.63 -13.11
C TYR A 375 -1.13 10.31 -13.00
N VAL A 376 -0.43 9.26 -12.55
CA VAL A 376 -0.96 7.93 -12.35
C VAL A 376 -0.64 7.52 -10.93
N ARG A 377 -1.69 7.31 -10.14
CA ARG A 377 -1.56 6.89 -8.75
C ARG A 377 -0.87 5.51 -8.69
N PRO A 378 0.07 5.27 -7.76
CA PRO A 378 0.60 3.93 -7.57
C PRO A 378 -0.52 2.98 -7.11
N LEU A 379 -0.61 1.83 -7.75
CA LEU A 379 -1.52 0.76 -7.35
C LEU A 379 -1.03 0.13 -6.05
N ILE A 380 -1.95 -0.10 -5.13
CA ILE A 380 -1.69 -0.64 -3.80
C ILE A 380 -1.84 -2.15 -3.85
N ASP A 381 -0.79 -2.88 -3.47
CA ASP A 381 -0.93 -4.27 -3.11
C ASP A 381 -1.49 -4.36 -1.69
N TYR A 382 -2.79 -4.64 -1.58
CA TYR A 382 -3.45 -4.67 -0.27
C TYR A 382 -2.95 -5.81 0.62
N GLU A 383 -2.49 -6.93 0.05
CA GLU A 383 -1.94 -8.05 0.82
C GLU A 383 -0.67 -7.61 1.54
N GLU A 384 0.29 -7.07 0.79
CA GLU A 384 1.52 -6.55 1.37
C GLU A 384 1.23 -5.37 2.31
N ALA A 385 0.33 -4.46 1.94
CA ALA A 385 0.00 -3.28 2.74
C ALA A 385 -0.60 -3.64 4.11
N PHE A 386 -1.53 -4.58 4.18
CA PHE A 386 -2.12 -5.01 5.46
C PHE A 386 -1.11 -5.74 6.35
N VAL A 387 -0.32 -6.66 5.78
CA VAL A 387 0.73 -7.37 6.53
C VAL A 387 1.76 -6.39 7.07
N HIS A 388 2.25 -5.49 6.22
CA HIS A 388 3.22 -4.47 6.61
C HIS A 388 2.64 -3.53 7.68
N ALA A 389 1.38 -3.12 7.58
CA ALA A 389 0.73 -2.29 8.58
C ALA A 389 0.60 -2.99 9.94
N ILE A 390 0.25 -4.28 9.97
CA ILE A 390 0.17 -5.07 11.20
C ILE A 390 1.54 -5.21 11.86
N VAL A 391 2.57 -5.60 11.09
CA VAL A 391 3.94 -5.74 11.60
C VAL A 391 4.44 -4.40 12.12
N ARG A 392 4.25 -3.32 11.36
CA ARG A 392 4.68 -1.99 11.79
C ARG A 392 3.99 -1.55 13.07
N ARG A 393 2.71 -1.85 13.20
CA ARG A 393 1.96 -1.53 14.42
C ARG A 393 2.46 -2.32 15.63
N SER A 394 2.72 -3.62 15.48
CA SER A 394 3.25 -4.43 16.59
C SER A 394 4.63 -3.96 17.04
N GLU A 395 5.50 -3.54 16.11
CA GLU A 395 6.78 -2.90 16.43
C GLU A 395 6.60 -1.61 17.25
N VAL A 396 5.67 -0.74 16.86
CA VAL A 396 5.38 0.52 17.55
C VAL A 396 4.79 0.25 18.93
N GLU A 397 3.89 -0.72 19.07
CA GLU A 397 3.31 -1.11 20.36
C GLU A 397 4.40 -1.67 21.31
N ALA A 398 5.29 -2.53 20.81
CA ALA A 398 6.42 -3.04 21.58
C ALA A 398 7.41 -1.95 22.01
N ALA A 399 7.74 -1.02 21.11
CA ALA A 399 8.58 0.14 21.42
C ALA A 399 7.94 1.04 22.47
N THR A 400 6.62 1.24 22.38
CA THR A 400 5.84 2.02 23.35
C THR A 400 5.87 1.38 24.74
N ALA A 401 5.68 0.06 24.82
CA ALA A 401 5.74 -0.68 26.08
C ALA A 401 7.14 -0.58 26.74
N LEU A 402 8.20 -0.66 25.94
CA LEU A 402 9.57 -0.46 26.42
C LEU A 402 9.77 0.96 26.97
N ALA A 403 9.35 1.98 26.21
CA ALA A 403 9.46 3.37 26.64
C ALA A 403 8.69 3.66 27.94
N GLN A 404 7.49 3.09 28.11
CA GLN A 404 6.71 3.20 29.34
C GLN A 404 7.41 2.54 30.54
N ARG A 405 8.05 1.38 30.32
CA ARG A 405 8.86 0.74 31.34
C ARG A 405 10.03 1.64 31.75
N ASP A 406 10.80 2.14 30.80
CA ASP A 406 11.95 3.00 31.06
C ASP A 406 11.53 4.29 31.79
N GLN A 407 10.40 4.88 31.38
CA GLN A 407 9.80 6.01 32.09
C GLN A 407 9.52 5.66 33.57
N SER A 408 8.92 4.51 33.84
CA SER A 408 8.62 4.08 35.21
C SER A 408 9.89 3.85 36.05
N GLU A 409 10.98 3.38 35.44
CA GLU A 409 12.26 3.19 36.12
C GLU A 409 12.93 4.53 36.44
N VAL A 410 12.89 5.48 35.50
CA VAL A 410 13.38 6.85 35.71
C VAL A 410 12.58 7.58 36.80
N GLU A 411 11.25 7.41 36.82
CA GLU A 411 10.40 8.00 37.86
C GLU A 411 10.74 7.46 39.26
N LYS A 412 10.99 6.14 39.39
CA LYS A 412 11.47 5.54 40.65
C LYS A 412 12.83 6.07 41.06
N ALA A 413 13.76 6.19 40.12
CA ALA A 413 15.10 6.75 40.39
C ALA A 413 15.02 8.21 40.85
N LYS A 414 14.11 9.00 40.26
CA LYS A 414 13.83 10.37 40.68
C LYS A 414 13.29 10.43 42.11
N GLN A 415 12.33 9.59 42.46
CA GLN A 415 11.79 9.51 43.84
C GLN A 415 12.88 9.19 44.86
N ALA A 416 13.73 8.18 44.58
CA ALA A 416 14.85 7.83 45.45
C ALA A 416 15.88 8.97 45.57
N LEU A 417 16.12 9.72 44.49
CA LEU A 417 16.99 10.89 44.51
C LEU A 417 16.40 12.01 45.38
N ASP A 418 15.10 12.29 45.27
CA ASP A 418 14.40 13.30 46.07
C ASP A 418 14.45 12.94 47.57
N GLU A 419 14.25 11.66 47.91
CA GLU A 419 14.43 11.14 49.27
C GLU A 419 15.85 11.36 49.77
N MET A 420 16.87 11.02 48.97
CA MET A 420 18.27 11.23 49.34
C MET A 420 18.61 12.71 49.54
N ILE A 421 18.09 13.60 48.68
CA ILE A 421 18.27 15.06 48.83
C ILE A 421 17.68 15.52 50.15
N SER A 422 16.46 15.08 50.50
CA SER A 422 15.81 15.46 51.74
C SER A 422 16.58 14.97 52.97
N PHE A 423 17.06 13.71 52.94
CA PHE A 423 17.89 13.14 53.99
C PHE A 423 19.19 13.93 54.19
N ARG A 424 19.91 14.24 53.10
CA ARG A 424 21.16 15.00 53.14
C ARG A 424 20.95 16.44 53.62
N GLN A 425 19.79 17.04 53.35
CA GLN A 425 19.45 18.37 53.89
C GLN A 425 19.28 18.33 55.40
N VAL A 426 18.61 17.30 55.94
CA VAL A 426 18.45 17.11 57.39
C VAL A 426 19.81 16.87 58.04
N GLU A 427 20.60 15.92 57.52
CA GLU A 427 21.95 15.61 58.03
C GLU A 427 22.84 16.86 58.05
N LYS A 428 22.79 17.69 57.01
CA LYS A 428 23.53 18.96 56.95
C LYS A 428 23.08 19.93 58.04
N GLN A 429 21.79 20.02 58.34
CA GLN A 429 21.26 20.89 59.39
C GLN A 429 21.73 20.41 60.77
N GLU A 430 21.68 19.10 61.04
CA GLU A 430 22.14 18.50 62.29
C GLU A 430 23.65 18.73 62.50
N LEU A 431 24.47 18.42 61.49
CA LEU A 431 25.92 18.64 61.56
C LEU A 431 26.27 20.12 61.75
N SER A 432 25.50 21.04 61.15
CA SER A 432 25.68 22.48 61.37
C SER A 432 25.33 22.90 62.80
N SER A 433 24.32 22.29 63.40
CA SER A 433 23.94 22.53 64.80
C SER A 433 25.04 22.01 65.74
N ASP A 434 25.52 20.80 65.51
CA ASP A 434 26.59 20.18 66.30
C ASP A 434 27.88 20.97 66.22
N LEU A 435 28.27 21.43 65.03
CA LEU A 435 29.44 22.30 64.86
C LEU A 435 29.30 23.59 65.68
N GLY A 436 28.10 24.19 65.72
CA GLY A 436 27.82 25.35 66.58
C GLY A 436 27.87 25.04 68.08
N ASN A 437 27.51 23.83 68.50
CA ASN A 437 27.65 23.37 69.89
C ASN A 437 29.12 23.20 70.26
N TYR A 438 29.90 22.48 69.44
CA TYR A 438 31.34 22.30 69.66
C TYR A 438 32.08 23.63 69.74
N GLN A 439 31.76 24.59 68.85
CA GLN A 439 32.36 25.93 68.91
C GLN A 439 32.05 26.65 70.24
N ARG A 440 30.85 26.48 70.79
CA ARG A 440 30.50 27.02 72.12
C ARG A 440 31.28 26.33 73.25
N GLU A 441 31.38 25.01 73.22
CA GLU A 441 32.13 24.23 74.21
C GLU A 441 33.62 24.59 74.21
N VAL A 442 34.23 24.69 73.03
CA VAL A 442 35.63 25.13 72.89
C VAL A 442 35.82 26.50 73.52
N LYS A 443 34.92 27.46 73.25
CA LYS A 443 35.00 28.78 73.87
C LYS A 443 34.90 28.75 75.40
N ILE A 444 33.99 27.95 75.95
CA ILE A 444 33.84 27.76 77.40
C ILE A 444 35.12 27.16 78.00
N LEU A 445 35.71 26.16 77.33
CA LEU A 445 36.96 25.55 77.75
C LEU A 445 38.13 26.53 77.70
N GLU A 446 38.23 27.35 76.65
CA GLU A 446 39.24 28.41 76.54
C GLU A 446 39.12 29.42 77.70
N GLU A 447 37.89 29.86 78.03
CA GLU A 447 37.62 30.75 79.16
C GLU A 447 37.98 30.09 80.50
N ALA A 448 37.63 28.82 80.70
CA ALA A 448 37.96 28.07 81.91
C ALA A 448 39.48 27.85 82.07
N VAL A 449 40.19 27.52 80.99
CA VAL A 449 41.65 27.38 80.98
C VAL A 449 42.31 28.73 81.31
N ALA A 450 41.84 29.83 80.72
CA ALA A 450 42.34 31.16 81.02
C ALA A 450 42.15 31.52 82.51
N SER A 451 40.97 31.22 83.07
CA SER A 451 40.68 31.41 84.50
C SER A 451 41.61 30.58 85.40
N ALA A 452 41.77 29.28 85.10
CA ALA A 452 42.65 28.40 85.86
C ALA A 452 44.12 28.84 85.81
N LEU A 453 44.60 29.33 84.66
CA LEU A 453 45.95 29.90 84.54
C LEU A 453 46.10 31.18 85.37
N ALA A 454 45.08 32.03 85.40
CA ALA A 454 45.07 33.24 86.24
C ALA A 454 45.08 32.90 87.74
N GLU A 455 44.29 31.92 88.18
CA GLU A 455 44.30 31.42 89.56
C GLU A 455 45.66 30.82 89.95
N LEU A 456 46.26 30.02 89.07
CA LEU A 456 47.59 29.44 89.29
C LEU A 456 48.66 30.54 89.44
N ALA A 457 48.61 31.58 88.60
CA ALA A 457 49.49 32.73 88.71
C ALA A 457 49.28 33.52 90.02
N ALA A 458 48.04 33.69 90.45
CA ALA A 458 47.70 34.33 91.72
C ALA A 458 48.24 33.51 92.92
N LEU A 459 48.03 32.20 92.94
CA LEU A 459 48.56 31.28 93.96
C LEU A 459 50.09 31.31 94.00
N ARG A 460 50.78 31.31 92.86
CA ARG A 460 52.24 31.47 92.80
C ARG A 460 52.69 32.77 93.46
N THR A 461 51.98 33.86 93.20
CA THR A 461 52.27 35.18 93.79
C THR A 461 52.05 35.15 95.31
N GLN A 462 50.97 34.53 95.78
CA GLN A 462 50.69 34.36 97.20
C GLN A 462 51.78 33.52 97.89
N ILE A 463 52.21 32.40 97.31
CA ILE A 463 53.30 31.57 97.85
C ILE A 463 54.60 32.37 97.95
N GLN A 464 54.93 33.16 96.91
CA GLN A 464 56.11 34.03 96.95
C GLN A 464 56.03 35.10 98.04
N GLN A 465 54.85 35.69 98.26
CA GLN A 465 54.62 36.64 99.35
C GLN A 465 54.76 35.96 100.72
N LEU A 466 54.18 34.77 100.89
CA LEU A 466 54.27 33.97 102.11
C LEU A 466 55.73 33.61 102.41
N TYR A 467 56.49 33.20 101.39
CA TYR A 467 57.92 32.93 101.52
C TYR A 467 58.72 34.16 101.95
N LYS A 468 58.48 35.32 101.33
CA LYS A 468 59.10 36.60 101.74
C LYS A 468 58.74 36.98 103.17
N ASN A 469 57.48 36.81 103.57
CA ASN A 469 57.03 37.09 104.93
C ASN A 469 57.70 36.18 105.95
N VAL A 470 57.80 34.87 105.66
CA VAL A 470 58.52 33.90 106.51
C VAL A 470 60.01 34.27 106.61
N GLN A 471 60.66 34.64 105.50
CA GLN A 471 62.05 35.10 105.53
C GLN A 471 62.23 36.39 106.34
N ALA A 472 61.34 37.36 106.19
CA ALA A 472 61.37 38.61 106.95
C ALA A 472 61.17 38.35 108.46
N HIS A 473 60.25 37.46 108.81
CA HIS A 473 60.04 37.02 110.20
C HIS A 473 61.26 36.28 110.75
N HIS A 474 61.92 35.44 109.94
CA HIS A 474 63.14 34.78 110.35
C HIS A 474 64.28 35.80 110.58
N ALA A 475 64.44 36.77 109.70
CA ALA A 475 65.44 37.82 109.83
C ALA A 475 65.20 38.70 111.07
N SER A 476 63.95 39.01 111.40
CA SER A 476 63.61 39.77 112.61
C SER A 476 63.85 38.99 113.90
N LEU A 477 63.65 37.67 113.89
CA LEU A 477 64.02 36.80 115.02
C LEU A 477 65.54 36.75 115.22
N LEU A 478 66.31 36.69 114.14
CA LEU A 478 67.78 36.73 114.20
C LEU A 478 68.30 38.09 114.70
N SER A 479 67.70 39.20 114.25
CA SER A 479 68.10 40.53 114.72
C SER A 479 67.72 40.75 116.18
N ALA A 480 66.56 40.27 116.64
CA ALA A 480 66.16 40.28 118.05
C ALA A 480 67.10 39.42 118.95
N ALA A 481 67.60 38.29 118.43
CA ALA A 481 68.61 37.48 119.11
C ALA A 481 69.99 38.16 119.15
N SER A 482 70.33 39.01 118.18
CA SER A 482 71.59 39.79 118.20
C SER A 482 71.51 41.10 119.02
N GLY A 483 70.33 41.71 119.14
CA GLY A 483 70.11 42.95 119.90
C GLY A 483 70.12 42.79 121.42
N THR A 484 70.04 41.56 121.92
CA THR A 484 70.17 41.25 123.35
C THR A 484 71.63 41.03 123.80
N ALA A 485 72.61 41.12 122.89
CA ALA A 485 74.03 40.86 123.18
C ALA A 485 74.94 42.12 123.21
N SER A 486 74.45 43.34 122.91
CA SER A 486 75.28 44.56 122.96
C SER A 486 74.51 45.78 123.45
N GLY A 487 74.80 46.27 124.67
CA GLY A 487 74.34 47.62 125.04
C GLY A 487 74.29 48.03 126.52
N THR A 488 74.94 47.35 127.46
CA THR A 488 75.17 47.84 128.84
C THR A 488 76.66 48.03 129.11
N ALA A 489 77.20 49.24 128.90
CA ALA A 489 78.43 49.70 129.56
C ALA A 489 78.65 51.22 129.40
N SER A 490 78.74 51.91 130.55
CA SER A 490 79.54 53.11 130.91
C SER A 490 79.62 54.30 129.93
N GLY A 491 79.42 55.56 130.33
CA GLY A 491 79.84 56.21 131.57
C GLY A 491 80.76 57.39 131.24
N THR A 492 80.24 58.62 131.38
CA THR A 492 80.90 59.91 131.69
C THR A 492 82.36 60.17 131.28
N VAL A 493 82.63 61.32 130.64
CA VAL A 493 83.42 62.45 131.19
C VAL A 493 83.51 63.62 130.19
N SER A 494 83.29 64.81 130.75
CA SER A 494 83.46 66.17 130.21
C SER A 494 84.92 66.54 129.97
N LEU A 495 85.21 67.37 128.95
CA LEU A 495 86.11 68.54 129.02
C LEU A 495 86.08 69.30 127.68
N GLY A 496 85.95 70.62 127.77
CA GLY A 496 85.80 71.52 126.63
C GLY A 496 87.12 71.96 125.97
N ASN A 497 86.96 72.52 124.77
CA ASN A 497 87.36 73.87 124.41
C ASN A 497 86.49 74.35 123.25
#